data_AF-A0A1D7XZJ7-F1
#
_entry.id   AF-A0A1D7XZJ7-F1
#
_cell.length_a   1.000
_cell.length_b   1.000
_cell.length_c   1.000
_cell.angle_alpha   90.00
_cell.angle_beta   90.00
_cell.angle_gamma   90.00
#
_symmetry.space_group_name_H-M   'P 1'
#
loop_
_entity.id
_entity.type
_entity.pdbx_description
1 polymer ?
#
loop_
_entity_poly.entity_id
_entity_poly.type
_entity_poly.pdbx_seq_one_letter_code
_entity_poly.pdbx_strand_id
1 'polypeptide(L)'
;MPSSNAHAGHFYSGGKFPQLKFNEDNVHLQGKSDNYFNGGNQLQYRKNLIKKIGLKRVEELDMLADISKRSSFKWDRFSLIEIIETYKEKFKAVA
;
A
#
# COMPACT_ATOMS: atom_id res chain seq x y z
N MET A 1 13.82 1.00 -12.76
CA MET A 1 14.70 0.16 -11.91
C MET A 1 14.66 0.70 -10.49
N PRO A 2 14.29 -0.10 -9.48
CA PRO A 2 14.42 0.29 -8.08
C PRO A 2 15.90 0.59 -7.78
N SER A 3 16.17 1.69 -7.09
CA SER A 3 17.51 2.05 -6.60
C SER A 3 17.64 1.71 -5.12
N SER A 4 18.84 1.88 -4.55
CA SER A 4 19.06 1.76 -3.10
C SER A 4 18.21 2.75 -2.27
N ASN A 5 17.72 3.82 -2.88
CA ASN A 5 16.85 4.82 -2.27
C ASN A 5 15.36 4.57 -2.52
N ALA A 6 14.99 3.43 -3.10
CA ALA A 6 13.60 3.10 -3.38
C ALA A 6 12.98 2.23 -2.28
N HIS A 7 11.78 2.58 -1.83
CA HIS A 7 11.00 1.87 -0.82
C HIS A 7 9.61 1.50 -1.35
N ALA A 8 8.96 0.55 -0.67
CA ALA A 8 7.52 0.32 -0.76
C ALA A 8 6.78 1.41 0.05
N GLY A 9 6.44 2.50 -0.62
CA GLY A 9 5.61 3.57 -0.07
C GLY A 9 4.17 3.10 0.10
N HIS A 10 3.47 3.65 1.09
CA HIS A 10 2.05 3.40 1.32
C HIS A 10 1.29 4.73 1.23
N PHE A 11 0.22 4.79 0.44
CA PHE A 11 -0.62 5.98 0.38
C PHE A 11 -1.31 6.23 1.72
N TYR A 12 -1.96 5.19 2.25
CA TYR A 12 -2.43 5.10 3.62
C TYR A 12 -1.47 4.23 4.45
N SER A 13 -0.90 4.81 5.52
CA SER A 13 0.08 4.13 6.38
C SER A 13 -0.45 2.79 6.90
N GLY A 14 0.27 1.69 6.64
CA GLY A 14 -0.13 0.36 7.09
C GLY A 14 -0.18 0.19 8.62
N GLY A 15 0.41 1.09 9.40
CA GLY A 15 0.26 1.12 10.86
C GLY A 15 -1.05 1.74 11.32
N LYS A 16 -1.55 2.76 10.61
CA LYS A 16 -2.82 3.45 10.92
C LYS A 16 -4.02 2.78 10.24
N PHE A 17 -3.78 2.13 9.10
CA PHE A 17 -4.80 1.49 8.26
C PHE A 17 -4.39 0.03 8.01
N PRO A 18 -4.44 -0.84 9.04
CA PRO A 18 -3.91 -2.19 8.95
C PRO A 18 -4.57 -3.02 7.83
N GLN A 19 -5.84 -2.78 7.51
CA GLN A 19 -6.56 -3.42 6.39
C GLN A 19 -5.92 -3.14 5.03
N LEU A 20 -5.34 -1.95 4.86
CA LEU A 20 -4.76 -1.50 3.60
C LEU A 20 -3.28 -1.86 3.46
N LYS A 21 -2.67 -2.47 4.48
CA LYS A 21 -1.22 -2.72 4.52
C LYS A 21 -0.71 -3.56 3.34
N PHE A 22 -1.47 -4.57 2.94
CA PHE A 22 -1.09 -5.48 1.85
C PHE A 22 -1.97 -5.30 0.60
N ASN A 23 -2.76 -4.22 0.54
CA ASN A 23 -3.55 -3.89 -0.63
C ASN A 23 -2.61 -3.36 -1.73
N GLU A 24 -2.60 -4.02 -2.90
CA GLU A 24 -1.73 -3.68 -4.04
C GLU A 24 -1.95 -2.25 -4.57
N ASP A 25 -3.17 -1.70 -4.43
CA ASP A 25 -3.46 -0.32 -4.81
C ASP A 25 -2.91 0.70 -3.82
N ASN A 26 -2.68 0.29 -2.57
CA ASN A 26 -2.14 1.17 -1.54
C ASN A 26 -0.60 1.27 -1.58
N VAL A 27 0.09 0.25 -2.12
CA VAL A 27 1.56 0.12 -2.02
C VAL A 27 2.25 0.31 -3.36
N HIS A 28 3.13 1.32 -3.46
CA HIS A 28 3.86 1.63 -4.69
C HIS A 28 5.31 2.04 -4.42
N LEU A 29 6.13 1.99 -5.48
CA LEU A 29 7.52 2.46 -5.43
C LEU A 29 7.55 3.95 -5.03
N GLN A 30 8.31 4.27 -3.97
CA GLN A 30 8.48 5.62 -3.47
C GLN A 30 9.93 5.88 -3.10
N GLY A 31 10.40 7.13 -3.21
CA GLY A 31 11.71 7.51 -2.68
C GLY A 31 11.76 7.41 -1.15
N LYS A 32 12.90 6.99 -0.60
CA LYS A 32 13.15 6.89 0.83
C LYS A 32 12.90 8.22 1.56
N SER A 33 13.31 9.34 0.95
CA SER A 33 13.13 10.67 1.51
C SER A 33 11.66 11.03 1.68
N ASP A 34 10.85 10.81 0.64
CA ASP A 34 9.43 11.09 0.66
C ASP A 34 8.68 10.21 1.67
N ASN A 35 9.04 8.92 1.72
CA ASN A 35 8.38 7.95 2.59
C ASN A 35 8.69 8.20 4.08
N TYR A 36 9.94 8.53 4.43
CA TYR A 36 10.35 8.70 5.84
C TYR A 36 10.20 10.13 6.38
N PHE A 37 10.53 11.16 5.59
CA PHE A 37 10.73 12.51 6.15
C PHE A 37 9.65 13.51 5.72
N ASN A 38 9.10 13.39 4.51
CA ASN A 38 8.13 14.37 3.97
C ASN A 38 6.66 13.99 4.25
N GLY A 39 6.39 13.24 5.33
CA GLY A 39 5.03 12.78 5.65
C GLY A 39 4.40 11.94 4.54
N GLY A 40 5.19 11.17 3.78
CA GLY A 40 4.73 10.38 2.65
C GLY A 40 4.45 11.18 1.39
N ASN A 41 4.67 12.51 1.38
CA ASN A 41 4.41 13.40 0.25
C ASN A 41 3.01 13.20 -0.36
N GLN A 42 1.99 13.12 0.52
CA GLN A 42 0.65 12.60 0.19
C GLN A 42 -0.03 13.29 -0.99
N LEU A 43 0.12 14.60 -1.15
CA LEU A 43 -0.49 15.33 -2.26
C LEU A 43 0.07 14.87 -3.60
N GLN A 44 1.39 14.73 -3.71
CA GLN A 44 2.03 14.24 -4.93
C GLN A 44 1.81 12.74 -5.11
N TYR A 45 1.80 11.97 -4.01
CA TYR A 45 1.45 10.57 -4.04
C TYR A 45 0.06 10.37 -4.66
N ARG A 46 -0.96 11.09 -4.19
CA ARG A 46 -2.33 10.99 -4.72
C ARG A 46 -2.38 11.34 -6.21
N LYS A 47 -1.75 12.44 -6.62
CA LYS A 47 -1.70 12.85 -8.04
C LYS A 47 -1.09 11.75 -8.93
N ASN A 48 -0.01 11.13 -8.48
CA ASN A 48 0.66 10.06 -9.21
C ASN A 48 -0.13 8.76 -9.17
N LEU A 49 -0.78 8.46 -8.05
CA LEU A 49 -1.62 7.28 -7.87
C LEU A 49 -2.84 7.32 -8.79
N ILE A 50 -3.54 8.46 -8.87
CA ILE A 50 -4.66 8.67 -9.80
C ILE A 50 -4.21 8.43 -11.26
N LYS A 51 -3.03 8.92 -11.64
CA LYS A 51 -2.47 8.67 -12.98
C LYS A 51 -2.16 7.18 -13.22
N LYS A 52 -1.75 6.44 -12.18
CA LYS A 52 -1.29 5.06 -12.29
C LYS A 52 -2.44 4.05 -12.28
N ILE A 53 -3.40 4.18 -11.36
CA ILE A 53 -4.50 3.21 -11.16
C ILE A 53 -5.88 3.78 -11.50
N GLY A 54 -5.97 5.07 -11.83
CA GLY A 54 -7.24 5.75 -12.13
C GLY A 54 -7.93 6.30 -10.88
N LEU A 55 -8.81 7.29 -11.08
CA LEU A 55 -9.51 7.97 -9.99
C LEU A 55 -10.39 7.01 -9.18
N LYS A 56 -11.14 6.14 -9.85
CA LYS A 56 -12.08 5.21 -9.21
C LYS A 56 -11.41 4.33 -8.15
N ARG A 57 -10.26 3.73 -8.46
CA ARG A 57 -9.52 2.86 -7.52
C ARG A 57 -8.93 3.65 -6.35
N VAL A 58 -8.57 4.91 -6.57
CA VAL A 58 -8.14 5.81 -5.49
C VAL A 58 -9.29 6.16 -4.55
N GLU A 59 -10.47 6.44 -5.09
CA GLU A 59 -11.68 6.69 -4.28
C GLU A 59 -12.12 5.44 -3.50
N GLU A 60 -11.95 4.25 -4.08
CA GLU A 60 -12.15 2.98 -3.37
C GLU A 60 -11.17 2.83 -2.19
N LEU A 61 -9.90 3.19 -2.35
CA LEU A 61 -8.94 3.22 -1.23
C LEU A 61 -9.36 4.22 -0.14
N ASP A 62 -9.83 5.40 -0.53
CA ASP A 62 -10.31 6.41 0.43
C ASP A 62 -11.49 5.85 1.25
N MET A 63 -12.44 5.19 0.58
CA MET A 63 -13.58 4.54 1.23
C MET A 63 -13.13 3.43 2.20
N LEU A 64 -12.21 2.56 1.78
CA LEU A 64 -11.66 1.51 2.63
C LEU A 64 -10.89 2.07 3.83
N ALA A 65 -10.17 3.18 3.65
CA ALA A 65 -9.47 3.86 4.74
C ALA A 65 -10.45 4.39 5.80
N ASP A 66 -11.58 4.96 5.37
CA ASP A 66 -12.63 5.42 6.27
C ASP A 66 -13.38 4.28 6.97
N ILE A 67 -13.56 3.13 6.31
CA ILE A 67 -14.05 1.91 6.96
C ILE A 67 -13.04 1.43 8.01
N SER A 68 -11.76 1.37 7.66
CA SER A 68 -10.70 0.90 8.55
C SER A 68 -10.63 1.70 9.85
N LYS A 69 -10.85 3.03 9.81
CA LYS A 69 -10.90 3.88 11.03
C LYS A 69 -12.07 3.58 11.95
N ARG A 70 -13.18 3.09 11.40
CA ARG A 70 -14.43 2.80 12.11
C ARG A 70 -14.53 1.34 12.56
N SER A 71 -13.56 0.51 12.18
CA SER A 71 -13.56 -0.93 12.46
C SER A 71 -12.38 -1.33 13.35
N SER A 72 -12.61 -2.26 14.27
CA SER A 72 -11.55 -2.87 15.09
C SER A 72 -10.87 -4.02 14.36
N PHE A 73 -10.24 -3.71 13.23
CA PHE A 73 -9.61 -4.73 12.40
C PHE A 73 -8.40 -5.37 13.06
N LYS A 74 -8.32 -6.70 12.98
CA LYS A 74 -7.17 -7.51 13.40
C LYS A 74 -6.86 -8.54 12.33
N TRP A 75 -5.57 -8.71 12.07
CA TRP A 75 -5.10 -9.76 11.18
C TRP A 75 -5.24 -11.12 11.84
N ASP A 76 -5.80 -12.07 11.10
CA ASP A 76 -5.78 -13.47 11.46
C ASP A 76 -4.48 -14.12 10.97
N ARG A 77 -3.95 -15.08 11.73
CA ARG A 77 -2.69 -15.76 11.40
C ARG A 77 -2.78 -16.47 10.05
N PHE A 78 -3.88 -17.15 9.75
CA PHE A 78 -4.04 -17.89 8.49
C PHE A 78 -4.14 -16.93 7.32
N SER A 79 -4.85 -15.80 7.46
CA SER A 79 -4.89 -14.77 6.42
C SER A 79 -3.50 -14.22 6.06
N LEU A 80 -2.63 -14.04 7.06
CA LEU A 80 -1.25 -13.60 6.81
C LEU A 80 -0.41 -14.68 6.12
N ILE A 81 -0.60 -15.95 6.49
CA ILE A 81 0.09 -17.07 5.83
C ILE A 81 -0.34 -17.15 4.36
N GLU A 82 -1.63 -17.02 4.07
CA GLU A 82 -2.16 -17.02 2.71
C GLU A 82 -1.55 -15.90 1.84
N ILE A 83 -1.46 -14.68 2.38
CA ILE A 83 -0.78 -13.57 1.71
C ILE A 83 0.67 -13.93 1.42
N ILE A 84 1.41 -14.46 2.40
CA ILE A 84 2.82 -14.82 2.23
C ILE A 84 2.99 -15.86 1.12
N GLU A 85 2.20 -16.94 1.13
CA GLU A 85 2.31 -17.99 0.11
C GLU A 85 1.92 -17.49 -1.27
N THR A 86 0.86 -16.69 -1.38
CA THR A 86 0.45 -16.06 -2.65
C THR A 86 1.59 -15.26 -3.29
N TYR A 87 2.27 -14.41 -2.51
CA TYR A 87 3.37 -13.59 -3.04
C TYR A 87 4.67 -14.36 -3.27
N LYS A 88 4.92 -15.45 -2.53
CA LYS A 88 6.01 -16.38 -2.86
C LYS A 88 5.78 -17.04 -4.21
N GLU A 89 4.56 -17.47 -4.51
CA GLU A 89 4.21 -18.07 -5.80
C GLU A 89 4.30 -17.05 -6.93
N LYS A 90 3.73 -15.84 -6.75
CA LYS A 90 3.86 -14.74 -7.72
C LYS A 90 5.33 -14.42 -8.02
N PHE A 91 6.19 -14.41 -6.99
CA PHE A 91 7.62 -14.17 -7.18
C PHE A 91 8.28 -15.26 -8.02
N LYS A 92 8.01 -16.54 -7.74
CA LYS A 92 8.53 -17.68 -8.52
C LYS A 92 8.07 -17.65 -9.98
N ALA A 93 6.89 -17.12 -10.27
CA ALA A 93 6.37 -17.03 -11.63
C ALA A 93 7.02 -15.92 -12.47
N VAL A 94 7.69 -14.96 -11.81
CA VAL A 94 8.33 -13.79 -12.46
C VAL A 94 9.87 -13.89 -12.43
N ALA A 95 10.42 -14.71 -11.54
CA ALA A 95 11.86 -14.99 -11.41
C ALA A 95 12.32 -16.08 -12.38
#